data_AF-D2RSP9-F1
#
_entry.id   AF-D2RSP9-F1
#
_cell.length_a   1.000
_cell.length_b   1.000
_cell.length_c   1.000
_cell.angle_alpha   90.00
_cell.angle_beta   90.00
_cell.angle_gamma   90.00
#
_symmetry.space_group_name_H-M   'P 1'
#
loop_
_entity.id
_entity.type
_entity.pdbx_description
1 polymer ?
#
loop_
_entity_poly.entity_id
_entity_poly.type
_entity_poly.pdbx_seq_one_letter_code
_entity_poly.pdbx_strand_id
1 'polypeptide(L)'
;MESADGTRRETHTVVRSRAPSVNRRTVLGFAATSALAGLAGCIEGVKEHFGLQGVIPVEIQSEAEETQNILLESRERESGRQSYEQSYSVTPEETVSAPHLDQTEQSFQVSKVENESVTTVRTASVTPETDLVMIRLYDDDLVVELEFEDGDTEIVDGEDGAASGNETAANGTETESNASENQTANGNETDADPDSADE
;
A
#
# COMPACT_ATOMS: atom_id res chain seq x y z
N MET A 1 -25.96 -5.89 80.80
CA MET A 1 -27.37 -6.28 80.95
C MET A 1 -28.01 -6.05 79.59
N GLU A 2 -28.08 -7.07 78.74
CA GLU A 2 -29.13 -8.12 78.75
C GLU A 2 -30.48 -7.48 78.36
N SER A 3 -31.24 -7.86 77.33
CA SER A 3 -31.25 -8.96 76.35
C SER A 3 -32.10 -8.46 75.15
N ALA A 4 -31.85 -8.90 73.90
CA ALA A 4 -32.62 -9.93 73.16
C ALA A 4 -34.16 -9.77 73.26
N ASP A 5 -34.99 -9.86 72.24
CA ASP A 5 -35.06 -10.71 71.04
C ASP A 5 -36.32 -10.29 70.24
N GLY A 6 -36.48 -10.67 68.95
CA GLY A 6 -37.83 -10.75 68.36
C GLY A 6 -38.09 -10.33 66.91
N THR A 7 -37.33 -10.86 65.96
CA THR A 7 -37.76 -11.52 64.69
C THR A 7 -39.04 -11.08 63.90
N ARG A 8 -38.78 -10.63 62.66
CA ARG A 8 -39.47 -10.83 61.34
C ARG A 8 -40.98 -10.57 61.19
N ARG A 9 -41.34 -9.79 60.14
CA ARG A 9 -41.79 -10.28 58.82
C ARG A 9 -42.08 -9.11 57.86
N GLU A 10 -41.44 -9.14 56.69
CA GLU A 10 -41.79 -8.31 55.52
C GLU A 10 -43.12 -8.78 54.92
N THR A 11 -43.92 -7.85 54.37
CA THR A 11 -44.65 -8.06 53.10
C THR A 11 -45.27 -6.76 52.58
N HIS A 12 -44.67 -6.27 51.48
CA HIS A 12 -45.31 -5.73 50.28
C HIS A 12 -46.58 -4.86 50.45
N THR A 13 -46.39 -3.54 50.36
CA THR A 13 -47.48 -2.61 49.99
C THR A 13 -47.32 -2.19 48.54
N VAL A 14 -48.24 -2.66 47.69
CA VAL A 14 -48.39 -2.27 46.29
C VAL A 14 -49.37 -1.10 46.23
N VAL A 15 -48.93 0.08 45.79
CA VAL A 15 -49.81 1.17 45.35
C VAL A 15 -49.23 1.79 44.09
N ARG A 16 -49.80 1.43 42.93
CA ARG A 16 -49.72 2.18 41.67
C ARG A 16 -51.09 2.06 41.00
N SER A 17 -51.85 3.13 40.91
CA SER A 17 -51.80 4.19 39.89
C SER A 17 -52.90 3.98 38.85
N ARG A 18 -53.84 4.94 38.85
CA ARG A 18 -54.91 5.18 37.87
C ARG A 18 -54.53 4.80 36.44
N ALA A 19 -55.38 4.01 35.78
CA ALA A 19 -55.33 3.77 34.35
C ALA A 19 -55.76 5.05 33.59
N PRO A 20 -54.91 5.60 32.70
CA PRO A 20 -55.33 6.64 31.77
C PRO A 20 -56.12 6.07 30.60
N SER A 21 -57.00 6.94 30.09
CA SER A 21 -57.83 6.82 28.90
C SER A 21 -57.09 6.24 27.68
N VAL A 22 -57.80 5.39 26.93
CA VAL A 22 -57.34 4.76 25.69
C VAL A 22 -57.10 5.86 24.64
N ASN A 23 -55.82 6.22 24.46
CA ASN A 23 -55.39 7.10 23.38
C ASN A 23 -55.30 6.28 22.09
N ARG A 24 -55.97 6.74 21.03
CA ARG A 24 -56.12 6.01 19.77
C ARG A 24 -54.76 5.94 19.07
N ARG A 25 -54.18 4.74 19.02
CA ARG A 25 -53.00 4.43 18.21
C ARG A 25 -53.36 4.57 16.73
N THR A 26 -53.03 5.72 16.15
CA THR A 26 -52.81 5.85 14.70
C THR A 26 -51.31 5.82 14.50
N VAL A 27 -50.76 4.65 14.23
CA VAL A 27 -49.38 4.51 13.76
C VAL A 27 -49.40 4.91 12.29
N LEU A 28 -49.01 6.14 11.98
CA LEU A 28 -48.64 6.52 10.63
C LEU A 28 -47.33 5.78 10.31
N GLY A 29 -47.46 4.66 9.61
CA GLY A 29 -46.34 3.99 8.98
C GLY A 29 -45.80 4.88 7.86
N PHE A 30 -44.85 5.76 8.20
CA PHE A 30 -44.00 6.38 7.20
C PHE A 30 -43.07 5.29 6.67
N ALA A 31 -43.40 4.78 5.49
CA ALA A 31 -42.47 4.07 4.65
C ALA A 31 -41.32 5.04 4.32
N ALA A 32 -40.22 4.93 5.07
CA ALA A 32 -38.95 5.49 4.64
C ALA A 32 -38.48 4.62 3.48
N THR A 33 -38.80 5.01 2.25
CA THR A 33 -38.09 4.53 1.07
C THR A 33 -36.68 5.09 1.15
N SER A 34 -35.78 4.30 1.73
CA SER A 34 -34.33 4.49 1.62
C SER A 34 -33.96 4.40 0.15
N ALA A 35 -33.85 5.53 -0.53
CA ALA A 35 -33.12 5.61 -1.79
C ALA A 35 -31.63 5.52 -1.47
N LEU A 36 -31.17 4.33 -1.08
CA LEU A 36 -29.78 3.93 -1.28
C LEU A 36 -29.64 3.62 -2.77
N ALA A 37 -29.59 4.68 -3.57
CA ALA A 37 -29.19 4.58 -4.96
C ALA A 37 -27.70 4.19 -4.94
N GLY A 38 -27.44 2.94 -5.30
CA GLY A 38 -26.14 2.33 -5.26
C GLY A 38 -25.15 3.05 -6.17
N LEU A 39 -24.10 3.58 -5.56
CA LEU A 39 -22.82 3.80 -6.22
C LEU A 39 -22.01 2.49 -6.17
N ALA A 40 -22.62 1.36 -6.54
CA ALA A 40 -22.00 0.04 -6.56
C ALA A 40 -21.63 -0.41 -7.99
N GLY A 41 -21.58 0.53 -8.96
CA GLY A 41 -21.60 0.20 -10.38
C GLY A 41 -20.50 0.81 -11.24
N CYS A 42 -19.40 1.31 -10.67
CA CYS A 42 -18.32 1.89 -11.47
C CYS A 42 -17.13 0.95 -11.70
N ILE A 43 -17.04 -0.19 -11.00
CA ILE A 43 -15.88 -1.10 -11.12
C ILE A 43 -16.18 -2.25 -12.09
N GLU A 44 -17.37 -2.87 -11.99
CA GLU A 44 -17.74 -4.03 -12.83
C GLU A 44 -17.88 -3.68 -14.33
N GLY A 45 -18.23 -2.43 -14.67
CA GLY A 45 -18.44 -2.00 -16.06
C GLY A 45 -17.17 -1.76 -16.88
N VAL A 46 -16.00 -1.68 -16.24
CA VAL A 46 -14.72 -1.40 -16.92
C VAL A 46 -14.05 -2.71 -17.36
N LYS A 47 -14.09 -3.75 -16.52
CA LYS A 47 -13.48 -5.06 -16.79
C LYS A 47 -14.15 -5.81 -17.95
N GLU A 48 -15.45 -5.59 -18.17
CA GLU A 48 -16.23 -6.32 -19.18
C GLU A 48 -16.23 -5.67 -20.59
N HIS A 49 -15.80 -4.40 -20.70
CA HIS A 49 -15.75 -3.68 -22.00
C HIS A 49 -14.34 -3.40 -22.50
N PHE A 50 -13.39 -3.22 -21.58
CA PHE A 50 -11.98 -3.13 -21.90
C PHE A 50 -11.36 -4.46 -21.50
N GLY A 51 -11.28 -5.40 -22.43
CA GLY A 51 -10.19 -6.37 -22.36
C GLY A 51 -8.91 -5.55 -22.38
N LEU A 52 -8.37 -5.24 -21.20
CA LEU A 52 -7.19 -4.41 -20.97
C LEU A 52 -5.98 -5.18 -21.50
N GLN A 53 -5.86 -5.25 -22.82
CA GLN A 53 -4.73 -5.87 -23.48
C GLN A 53 -3.50 -5.01 -23.18
N GLY A 54 -2.68 -5.42 -22.22
CA GLY A 54 -1.36 -4.84 -22.00
C GLY A 54 -1.23 -3.89 -20.81
N VAL A 55 -2.20 -3.80 -19.90
CA VAL A 55 -2.09 -2.90 -18.72
C VAL A 55 -2.57 -3.56 -17.43
N ILE A 56 -1.95 -3.17 -16.31
CA ILE A 56 -2.22 -3.68 -14.97
C ILE A 56 -2.78 -2.52 -14.12
N PRO A 57 -4.06 -2.56 -13.70
CA PRO A 57 -4.64 -1.55 -12.82
C PRO A 57 -3.89 -1.43 -11.49
N VAL A 58 -3.90 -0.22 -10.93
CA VAL A 58 -3.34 0.07 -9.60
C VAL A 58 -4.41 0.78 -8.76
N GLU A 59 -4.70 0.21 -7.59
CA GLU A 59 -5.63 0.78 -6.62
C GLU A 59 -4.92 1.08 -5.31
N ILE A 60 -5.25 2.21 -4.70
CA ILE A 60 -4.71 2.65 -3.41
C ILE A 60 -5.88 2.79 -2.46
N GLN A 61 -5.84 2.09 -1.33
CA GLN A 61 -6.84 2.16 -0.28
C GLN A 61 -6.18 2.63 1.02
N SER A 62 -6.77 3.64 1.65
CA SER A 62 -6.33 4.11 2.96
C SER A 62 -7.24 3.58 4.06
N GLU A 63 -6.65 2.81 4.98
CA GLU A 63 -7.25 2.46 6.28
C GLU A 63 -6.63 3.27 7.43
N ALA A 64 -5.73 4.20 7.12
CA ALA A 64 -5.07 5.08 8.07
C ALA A 64 -6.02 6.15 8.63
N GLU A 65 -5.77 6.60 9.86
CA GLU A 65 -6.50 7.69 10.51
C GLU A 65 -6.09 9.08 9.99
N GLU A 66 -4.87 9.18 9.44
CA GLU A 66 -4.33 10.42 8.87
C GLU A 66 -4.15 10.37 7.34
N THR A 67 -3.93 11.53 6.72
CA THR A 67 -3.60 11.60 5.29
C THR A 67 -2.21 11.05 5.04
N GLN A 68 -2.10 10.09 4.13
CA GLN A 68 -0.84 9.42 3.81
C GLN A 68 -0.29 9.94 2.49
N ASN A 69 1.01 10.24 2.46
CA ASN A 69 1.69 10.60 1.21
C ASN A 69 2.54 9.43 0.73
N ILE A 70 2.38 9.05 -0.53
CA ILE A 70 3.14 7.96 -1.12
C ILE A 70 3.72 8.35 -2.48
N LEU A 71 4.87 7.76 -2.79
CA LEU A 71 5.52 7.79 -4.08
C LEU A 71 5.50 6.37 -4.67
N LEU A 72 5.02 6.27 -5.89
CA LEU A 72 4.94 5.03 -6.66
C LEU A 72 5.93 5.10 -7.81
N GLU A 73 6.80 4.11 -7.92
CA GLU A 73 7.84 4.04 -8.96
C GLU A 73 7.84 2.67 -9.62
N SER A 74 8.05 2.61 -10.93
CA SER A 74 8.28 1.35 -11.62
C SER A 74 9.45 1.41 -12.57
N ARG A 75 10.19 0.30 -12.64
CA ARG A 75 11.34 0.13 -13.52
C ARG A 75 11.25 -1.23 -14.21
N GLU A 76 11.26 -1.21 -15.54
CA GLU A 76 11.31 -2.41 -16.39
C GLU A 76 12.54 -3.26 -16.06
N ARG A 77 12.35 -4.57 -15.96
CA ARG A 77 13.42 -5.48 -15.53
C ARG A 77 14.51 -5.67 -16.58
N GLU A 78 14.13 -5.76 -17.86
CA GLU A 78 15.08 -5.99 -18.97
C GLU A 78 15.90 -4.74 -19.29
N SER A 79 15.23 -3.60 -19.45
CA SER A 79 15.84 -2.36 -19.93
C SER A 79 16.37 -1.47 -18.80
N GLY A 80 15.90 -1.67 -17.56
CA GLY A 80 16.15 -0.77 -16.44
C GLY A 80 15.49 0.62 -16.61
N ARG A 81 14.64 0.78 -17.62
CA ARG A 81 13.93 2.04 -17.90
C ARG A 81 12.86 2.28 -16.85
N GLN A 82 12.79 3.50 -16.33
CA GLN A 82 11.68 3.93 -15.48
C GLN A 82 10.42 4.05 -16.35
N SER A 83 9.41 3.22 -16.06
CA SER A 83 8.14 3.17 -16.77
C SER A 83 7.06 3.98 -16.06
N TYR A 84 7.22 4.25 -14.77
CA TYR A 84 6.20 4.86 -13.93
C TYR A 84 6.81 5.68 -12.77
N GLU A 85 6.25 6.85 -12.50
CA GLU A 85 6.55 7.67 -11.32
C GLU A 85 5.33 8.55 -11.00
N GLN A 86 4.69 8.36 -9.85
CA GLN A 86 3.54 9.16 -9.45
C GLN A 86 3.50 9.36 -7.94
N SER A 87 3.09 10.55 -7.49
CA SER A 87 2.88 10.85 -6.08
C SER A 87 1.40 11.05 -5.75
N TYR A 88 1.00 10.61 -4.57
CA TYR A 88 -0.37 10.72 -4.07
C TYR A 88 -0.39 11.22 -2.63
N SER A 89 -1.42 12.01 -2.31
CA SER A 89 -1.87 12.29 -0.95
C SER A 89 -3.25 11.68 -0.80
N VAL A 90 -3.36 10.63 0.00
CA VAL A 90 -4.58 9.82 0.15
C VAL A 90 -5.18 10.09 1.53
N THR A 91 -6.44 10.52 1.55
CA THR A 91 -7.15 10.84 2.80
C THR A 91 -7.68 9.57 3.49
N PRO A 92 -8.02 9.63 4.79
CA PRO A 92 -8.61 8.49 5.50
C PRO A 92 -9.86 7.95 4.81
N GLU A 93 -10.01 6.62 4.79
CA GLU A 93 -11.14 5.89 4.19
C GLU A 93 -11.33 6.13 2.67
N GLU A 94 -10.32 6.69 1.99
CA GLU A 94 -10.35 6.95 0.56
C GLU A 94 -9.81 5.76 -0.25
N THR A 95 -10.41 5.55 -1.43
CA THR A 95 -9.88 4.67 -2.47
C THR A 95 -9.57 5.50 -3.71
N VAL A 96 -8.33 5.41 -4.20
CA VAL A 96 -7.82 6.11 -5.38
C VAL A 96 -7.43 5.09 -6.44
N SER A 97 -7.99 5.24 -7.64
CA SER A 97 -7.49 4.51 -8.81
C SER A 97 -6.35 5.30 -9.44
N ALA A 98 -5.14 4.75 -9.41
CA ALA A 98 -3.97 5.34 -10.03
C ALA A 98 -3.91 4.97 -11.54
N PRO A 99 -3.12 5.67 -12.37
CA PRO A 99 -2.80 5.20 -13.71
C PRO A 99 -2.22 3.79 -13.66
N HIS A 100 -2.56 3.00 -14.67
CA HIS A 100 -2.13 1.61 -14.77
C HIS A 100 -0.62 1.50 -15.02
N LEU A 101 -0.09 0.32 -14.70
CA LEU A 101 1.24 -0.11 -15.12
C LEU A 101 1.15 -0.80 -16.49
N ASP A 102 2.26 -0.85 -17.21
CA ASP A 102 2.38 -1.70 -18.39
C ASP A 102 2.42 -3.19 -17.98
N GLN A 103 1.81 -4.07 -18.78
CA GLN A 103 1.81 -5.53 -18.56
C GLN A 103 3.15 -6.15 -19.01
N THR A 104 4.22 -5.81 -18.30
CA THR A 104 5.59 -6.26 -18.53
C THR A 104 6.26 -6.65 -17.21
N GLU A 105 7.38 -7.36 -17.28
CA GLU A 105 8.19 -7.63 -16.08
C GLU A 105 8.85 -6.34 -15.58
N GLN A 106 8.53 -5.96 -14.34
CA GLN A 106 9.04 -4.72 -13.73
C GLN A 106 9.12 -4.82 -12.21
N SER A 107 10.03 -4.04 -11.64
CA SER A 107 10.09 -3.79 -10.21
C SER A 107 9.16 -2.61 -9.90
N PHE A 108 8.19 -2.80 -9.02
CA PHE A 108 7.27 -1.76 -8.57
C PHE A 108 7.57 -1.40 -7.11
N GLN A 109 7.90 -0.14 -6.85
CA GLN A 109 8.26 0.35 -5.53
C GLN A 109 7.20 1.33 -5.04
N VAL A 110 6.79 1.16 -3.78
CA VAL A 110 5.88 2.04 -3.06
C VAL A 110 6.60 2.57 -1.84
N SER A 111 6.74 3.88 -1.77
CA SER A 111 7.44 4.58 -0.69
C SER A 111 6.48 5.48 0.06
N LYS A 112 6.37 5.33 1.38
CA LYS A 112 5.66 6.25 2.27
C LYS A 112 6.54 7.46 2.59
N VAL A 113 5.98 8.65 2.55
CA VAL A 113 6.70 9.92 2.75
C VAL A 113 6.08 10.73 3.88
N GLU A 114 6.88 11.03 4.90
CA GLU A 114 6.51 11.85 6.05
C GLU A 114 7.56 12.93 6.28
N ASN A 115 7.13 14.17 6.47
CA ASN A 115 8.04 15.30 6.69
C ASN A 115 9.21 15.35 5.68
N GLU A 116 8.89 15.17 4.39
CA GLU A 116 9.86 15.17 3.27
C GLU A 116 10.90 14.03 3.32
N SER A 117 10.66 13.01 4.16
CA SER A 117 11.53 11.85 4.33
C SER A 117 10.79 10.55 4.01
N VAL A 118 11.45 9.62 3.34
CA VAL A 118 10.89 8.27 3.12
C VAL A 118 10.93 7.49 4.42
N THR A 119 9.78 6.98 4.86
CA THR A 119 9.65 6.24 6.14
C THR A 119 9.49 4.74 5.98
N THR A 120 8.87 4.30 4.88
CA THR A 120 8.61 2.89 4.60
C THR A 120 8.75 2.64 3.11
N VAL A 121 9.34 1.51 2.73
CA VAL A 121 9.48 1.12 1.31
C VAL A 121 9.08 -0.33 1.12
N ARG A 122 8.18 -0.59 0.16
CA ARG A 122 7.87 -1.95 -0.32
C ARG A 122 8.19 -2.04 -1.79
N THR A 123 8.82 -3.15 -2.17
CA THR A 123 9.16 -3.43 -3.57
C THR A 123 8.55 -4.77 -3.97
N ALA A 124 7.66 -4.72 -4.94
CA ALA A 124 6.96 -5.87 -5.51
C ALA A 124 7.51 -6.20 -6.91
N SER A 125 7.52 -7.49 -7.26
CA SER A 125 7.83 -7.93 -8.63
C SER A 125 6.54 -8.10 -9.40
N VAL A 126 6.27 -7.18 -10.32
CA VAL A 126 5.07 -7.22 -11.17
C VAL A 126 5.40 -7.95 -12.46
N THR A 127 4.57 -8.92 -12.84
CA THR A 127 4.74 -9.72 -14.06
C THR A 127 3.55 -9.49 -15.00
N PRO A 128 3.64 -9.95 -16.26
CA PRO A 128 2.50 -9.93 -17.16
C PRO A 128 1.27 -10.72 -16.67
N GLU A 129 1.45 -11.61 -15.69
CA GLU A 129 0.37 -12.44 -15.10
C GLU A 129 -0.37 -11.71 -13.97
N THR A 130 0.14 -10.55 -13.52
CA THR A 130 -0.51 -9.71 -12.51
C THR A 130 -1.73 -9.02 -13.12
N ASP A 131 -2.87 -9.20 -12.46
CA ASP A 131 -4.19 -8.68 -12.84
C ASP A 131 -4.55 -7.38 -12.10
N LEU A 132 -4.09 -7.22 -10.86
CA LEU A 132 -4.30 -6.02 -10.04
C LEU A 132 -3.14 -5.81 -9.08
N VAL A 133 -2.72 -4.55 -8.90
CA VAL A 133 -1.87 -4.12 -7.80
C VAL A 133 -2.71 -3.29 -6.82
N MET A 134 -2.87 -3.79 -5.60
CA MET A 134 -3.60 -3.12 -4.53
C MET A 134 -2.62 -2.64 -3.46
N ILE A 135 -2.65 -1.35 -3.14
CA ILE A 135 -1.80 -0.73 -2.11
C ILE A 135 -2.68 -0.39 -0.92
N ARG A 136 -2.41 -0.98 0.24
CA ARG A 136 -3.11 -0.67 1.49
C ARG A 136 -2.23 0.17 2.40
N LEU A 137 -2.75 1.32 2.80
CA LEU A 137 -2.06 2.28 3.64
C LEU A 137 -2.61 2.21 5.07
N TYR A 138 -1.69 2.08 6.03
CA TYR A 138 -1.95 2.17 7.46
C TYR A 138 -1.13 3.32 8.07
N ASP A 139 -1.44 3.73 9.30
CA ASP A 139 -0.73 4.84 9.96
C ASP A 139 0.76 4.57 10.15
N ASP A 140 1.16 3.32 10.41
CA ASP A 140 2.56 2.96 10.68
C ASP A 140 3.18 2.03 9.61
N ASP A 141 2.42 1.65 8.59
CA ASP A 141 2.86 0.65 7.60
C ASP A 141 2.19 0.81 6.24
N LEU A 142 2.68 0.07 5.25
CA LEU A 142 2.05 -0.11 3.96
C LEU A 142 2.21 -1.55 3.46
N VAL A 143 1.18 -2.07 2.81
CA VAL A 143 1.15 -3.41 2.22
C VAL A 143 0.86 -3.29 0.72
N VAL A 144 1.55 -4.08 -0.09
CA VAL A 144 1.27 -4.21 -1.52
C VAL A 144 0.77 -5.63 -1.78
N GLU A 145 -0.44 -5.75 -2.32
CA GLU A 145 -1.06 -7.02 -2.70
C GLU A 145 -1.08 -7.11 -4.24
N LEU A 146 -0.61 -8.23 -4.78
CA LEU A 146 -0.67 -8.55 -6.20
C LEU A 146 -1.70 -9.65 -6.38
N GLU A 147 -2.72 -9.39 -7.19
CA GLU A 147 -3.65 -10.44 -7.65
C GLU A 147 -3.23 -10.92 -9.04
N PHE A 148 -3.29 -12.23 -9.28
CA PHE A 148 -2.92 -12.87 -10.55
C PHE A 148 -4.15 -13.42 -11.28
N GLU A 149 -4.03 -13.62 -12.60
CA GLU A 149 -5.13 -14.10 -13.46
C GLU A 149 -5.73 -15.45 -12.99
N ASP A 150 -4.91 -16.32 -12.43
CA ASP A 150 -5.31 -17.61 -11.86
C ASP A 150 -6.02 -17.52 -10.50
N GLY A 151 -6.11 -16.32 -9.92
CA GLY A 151 -6.76 -16.03 -8.65
C GLY A 151 -5.84 -16.19 -7.43
N ASP A 152 -4.55 -16.45 -7.62
CA ASP A 152 -3.57 -16.37 -6.54
C ASP A 152 -3.36 -14.91 -6.09
N THR A 153 -2.90 -14.75 -4.85
CA THR A 153 -2.57 -13.44 -4.27
C THR A 153 -1.19 -13.50 -3.62
N GLU A 154 -0.30 -12.59 -4.00
CA GLU A 154 0.97 -12.35 -3.33
C GLU A 154 0.87 -11.11 -2.46
N ILE A 155 1.32 -11.21 -1.21
CA ILE A 155 1.37 -10.09 -0.28
C ILE A 155 2.83 -9.74 -0.06
N VAL A 156 3.16 -8.47 -0.32
CA VAL A 156 4.47 -7.89 -0.03
C VAL A 156 4.33 -7.02 1.22
N ASP A 157 4.64 -7.65 2.35
CA ASP A 157 4.76 -7.03 3.67
C ASP A 157 6.16 -7.25 4.25
N GLY A 158 6.65 -6.32 5.08
CA GLY A 158 7.94 -6.47 5.77
C GLY A 158 9.17 -5.82 5.12
N GLU A 159 10.36 -6.19 5.65
CA GLU A 159 11.66 -5.47 5.67
C GLU A 159 11.87 -4.46 4.53
N ASP A 160 12.03 -3.18 4.91
CA ASP A 160 12.10 -2.05 3.99
C ASP A 160 13.08 -2.30 2.86
N GLY A 161 12.56 -2.30 1.63
CA GLY A 161 13.39 -2.34 0.44
C GLY A 161 14.34 -1.15 0.51
N ALA A 162 15.65 -1.40 0.53
CA ALA A 162 16.65 -0.34 0.68
C ALA A 162 16.37 0.76 -0.36
N ALA A 163 15.90 1.92 0.10
CA ALA A 163 15.70 3.08 -0.73
C ALA A 163 17.00 3.31 -1.51
N SER A 164 16.94 3.18 -2.84
CA SER A 164 18.10 3.42 -3.70
C SER A 164 18.38 4.92 -3.65
N GLY A 165 19.15 5.34 -2.64
CA GLY A 165 19.57 6.70 -2.46
C GLY A 165 20.38 7.13 -3.67
N ASN A 166 19.82 8.01 -4.48
CA ASN A 166 20.57 8.73 -5.49
C ASN A 166 21.51 9.70 -4.75
N GLU A 167 22.67 9.21 -4.33
CA GLU A 167 23.76 10.05 -3.87
C GLU A 167 24.17 10.94 -5.05
N THR A 168 23.65 12.16 -5.06
CA THR A 168 24.17 13.21 -5.92
C THR A 168 25.61 13.45 -5.47
N ALA A 169 26.56 12.85 -6.18
CA ALA A 169 27.97 13.08 -5.99
C ALA A 169 28.24 14.58 -6.13
N ALA A 170 28.39 15.26 -5.00
CA ALA A 170 28.83 16.63 -4.94
C ALA A 170 30.23 16.69 -5.53
N ASN A 171 30.32 17.17 -6.76
CA ASN A 171 31.58 17.47 -7.43
C ASN A 171 32.24 18.65 -6.70
N GLY A 172 33.10 18.35 -5.73
CA GLY A 172 33.88 19.30 -4.94
C GLY A 172 35.36 18.97 -5.06
N THR A 173 36.07 19.82 -5.79
CA THR A 173 37.43 19.66 -6.28
C THR A 173 38.52 19.87 -5.20
N GLU A 174 39.65 19.18 -5.39
CA GLU A 174 41.05 19.44 -4.95
C GLU A 174 41.50 19.13 -3.50
N THR A 175 42.42 18.16 -3.35
CA THR A 175 43.86 18.39 -3.06
C THR A 175 44.56 17.16 -2.44
N GLU A 176 45.54 16.66 -3.20
CA GLU A 176 46.77 15.92 -2.90
C GLU A 176 47.09 15.44 -1.46
N SER A 177 47.40 14.14 -1.28
CA SER A 177 48.80 13.67 -1.09
C SER A 177 48.95 12.24 -0.56
N ASN A 178 49.89 11.53 -1.20
CA ASN A 178 50.79 10.46 -0.72
C ASN A 178 50.31 9.00 -0.53
N ALA A 179 50.67 8.21 -1.55
CA ALA A 179 51.55 7.04 -1.51
C ALA A 179 51.47 6.04 -0.34
N SER A 180 51.10 4.81 -0.67
CA SER A 180 51.84 3.63 -0.20
C SER A 180 51.66 2.46 -1.16
N GLU A 181 52.80 2.00 -1.68
CA GLU A 181 52.96 0.82 -2.54
C GLU A 181 52.53 -0.45 -1.81
N ASN A 182 51.86 -1.36 -2.51
CA ASN A 182 52.11 -2.78 -2.29
C ASN A 182 51.99 -3.57 -3.59
N GLN A 183 53.13 -4.17 -3.95
CA GLN A 183 53.31 -5.09 -5.06
C GLN A 183 52.55 -6.39 -4.79
N THR A 184 52.02 -7.03 -5.84
CA THR A 184 52.24 -8.47 -6.05
C THR A 184 52.16 -8.76 -7.54
N ALA A 185 53.29 -9.23 -8.06
CA ALA A 185 53.48 -9.73 -9.40
C ALA A 185 52.81 -11.10 -9.59
N ASN A 186 52.21 -11.30 -10.76
CA ASN A 186 52.11 -12.56 -11.49
C ASN A 186 51.92 -12.10 -12.95
N GLY A 187 52.87 -12.19 -13.88
CA GLY A 187 53.78 -13.31 -14.10
C GLY A 187 53.10 -14.35 -14.99
N ASN A 188 52.71 -13.97 -16.21
CA ASN A 188 52.48 -14.95 -17.27
C ASN A 188 53.02 -14.40 -18.59
N GLU A 189 54.28 -14.75 -18.84
CA GLU A 189 54.95 -14.66 -20.12
C GLU A 189 54.19 -15.54 -21.12
N THR A 190 53.83 -14.98 -22.28
CA THR A 190 53.57 -15.81 -23.47
C THR A 190 54.11 -15.05 -24.66
N ASP A 191 55.38 -15.32 -24.95
CA ASP A 191 55.99 -15.14 -26.26
C ASP A 191 55.17 -15.84 -27.34
N ALA A 192 54.70 -15.07 -28.32
CA ALA A 192 54.48 -15.53 -29.69
C ALA A 192 54.37 -14.32 -30.64
N ASP A 193 55.52 -13.77 -31.02
CA ASP A 193 55.71 -13.23 -32.39
C ASP A 193 55.74 -14.43 -33.34
N PRO A 194 55.10 -14.38 -34.53
CA PRO A 194 55.72 -13.60 -35.60
C PRO A 194 54.78 -12.98 -36.68
N ASP A 195 55.33 -11.93 -37.30
CA ASP A 195 55.30 -11.57 -38.73
C ASP A 195 54.05 -10.97 -39.40
N SER A 196 54.19 -9.67 -39.71
CA SER A 196 54.19 -9.06 -41.06
C SER A 196 52.94 -9.09 -41.96
N ALA A 197 52.37 -7.88 -42.19
CA ALA A 197 52.01 -7.23 -43.48
C ALA A 197 50.88 -6.21 -43.22
N ASP A 198 51.09 -4.89 -43.33
CA ASP A 198 51.15 -4.05 -44.54
C ASP A 198 49.75 -3.73 -45.13
N GLU A 199 49.46 -2.42 -45.16
CA GLU A 199 48.36 -1.66 -45.79
C GLU A 199 46.88 -1.81 -45.32
#